data_AF-A0AAC9K538-F1
#
_entry.id   AF-A0AAC9K538-F1
#
_cell.length_a   1.000
_cell.length_b   1.000
_cell.length_c   1.000
_cell.angle_alpha   90.00
_cell.angle_beta   90.00
_cell.angle_gamma   90.00
#
_symmetry.space_group_name_H-M   'P 1'
#
loop_
_entity.id
_entity.type
_entity.pdbx_description
1 polymer ?
#
loop_
_entity_poly.entity_id
_entity_poly.type
_entity_poly.pdbx_seq_one_letter_code
_entity_poly.pdbx_strand_id
1 'polypeptide(L)' 'MTLPPIREWWPGLSLEARVEVLGDTAPHLGERTRDEIRTITGAVVGMAETLSDDDLEYARSEARSEIEQEDSA' A
#
# COMPACT_ATOMS: atom_id res chain seq x y z
N MET A 1 -9.26 -8.58 -12.16
CA MET A 1 -10.07 -7.77 -11.23
C MET A 1 -9.16 -6.66 -10.79
N THR A 2 -9.62 -5.42 -10.81
CA THR A 2 -8.77 -4.25 -10.57
C THR A 2 -8.45 -4.07 -9.09
N LEU A 3 -7.22 -3.65 -8.79
CA LEU A 3 -6.84 -3.17 -7.47
C LEU A 3 -7.81 -2.06 -6.97
N PRO A 4 -8.31 -2.13 -5.71
CA PRO A 4 -9.08 -1.03 -5.13
C PRO A 4 -8.24 0.24 -4.97
N PRO A 5 -8.86 1.42 -4.91
CA PRO A 5 -8.15 2.68 -4.73
C PRO A 5 -7.24 2.66 -3.50
N ILE A 6 -5.98 3.09 -3.64
CA ILE A 6 -4.97 2.97 -2.56
C ILE A 6 -5.39 3.60 -1.23
N ARG A 7 -6.13 4.72 -1.28
CA ARG A 7 -6.70 5.41 -0.11
C ARG A 7 -7.63 4.55 0.75
N GLU A 8 -8.19 3.47 0.19
CA GLU A 8 -9.13 2.60 0.91
C GLU A 8 -8.42 1.56 1.77
N TRP A 9 -7.16 1.24 1.47
CA TRP A 9 -6.41 0.19 2.17
C TRP A 9 -5.10 0.64 2.78
N TRP A 10 -4.44 1.67 2.24
CA TRP A 10 -3.16 2.17 2.76
C TRP A 10 -3.17 2.48 4.27
N PRO A 11 -4.16 3.23 4.81
CA PRO A 11 -4.19 3.55 6.25
C PRO A 11 -4.37 2.31 7.13
N GLY A 12 -4.94 1.23 6.59
CA GLY A 12 -5.17 -0.03 7.29
C GLY A 12 -4.01 -1.02 7.19
N LEU A 13 -3.02 -0.76 6.33
CA LEU A 13 -1.87 -1.65 6.18
C LEU A 13 -0.97 -1.65 7.41
N SER A 14 -0.40 -2.81 7.69
CA SER A 14 0.74 -2.96 8.59
C SER A 14 1.97 -2.21 8.07
N LEU A 15 2.86 -1.83 8.99
CA LEU A 15 4.14 -1.21 8.62
C LEU A 15 4.94 -2.07 7.64
N GLU A 16 4.94 -3.38 7.85
CA GLU A 16 5.64 -4.35 7.01
C GLU A 16 5.10 -4.38 5.58
N ALA A 17 3.77 -4.35 5.41
CA ALA A 17 3.14 -4.26 4.11
C ALA A 17 3.39 -2.91 3.43
N ARG A 18 3.40 -1.79 4.18
CA ARG A 18 3.76 -0.46 3.63
C ARG A 18 5.21 -0.41 3.14
N VAL A 19 6.13 -0.99 3.90
CA VAL A 19 7.55 -1.13 3.49
C VAL A 19 7.66 -1.97 2.22
N GLU A 20 6.87 -3.04 2.09
CA GLU A 20 6.84 -3.88 0.88
C GLU A 20 6.32 -3.12 -0.34
N VAL A 21 5.26 -2.30 -0.18
CA VAL A 21 4.72 -1.42 -1.23
C VAL A 21 5.75 -0.40 -1.72
N LEU A 22 6.54 0.15 -0.80
CA LEU A 22 7.56 1.16 -1.10
C LEU A 22 8.93 0.57 -1.44
N GLY A 23 9.10 -0.74 -1.28
CA GLY A 23 10.38 -1.44 -1.41
C GLY A 23 10.71 -1.89 -2.83
N ASP A 24 11.76 -2.70 -2.95
CA ASP A 24 12.34 -3.15 -4.23
C ASP A 24 11.40 -4.02 -5.07
N THR A 25 10.32 -4.54 -4.47
CA THR A 25 9.30 -5.34 -5.16
C THR A 25 8.28 -4.50 -5.94
N ALA A 26 8.25 -3.18 -5.74
CA ALA A 26 7.41 -2.28 -6.50
C ALA A 26 7.70 -2.37 -8.02
N PRO A 27 6.67 -2.30 -8.89
CA PRO A 27 5.27 -1.99 -8.59
C PRO A 27 4.41 -3.20 -8.21
N HIS A 28 5.01 -4.37 -7.98
CA HIS A 28 4.28 -5.59 -7.63
C HIS A 28 3.99 -5.68 -6.13
N LEU A 29 2.79 -6.16 -5.82
CA LEU A 29 2.38 -6.43 -4.45
C LEU A 29 2.75 -7.87 -4.06
N GLY A 30 3.52 -8.04 -2.99
CA GLY A 30 3.76 -9.35 -2.42
C GLY A 30 2.49 -9.95 -1.82
N GLU A 31 2.59 -11.22 -1.44
CA GLU A 31 1.44 -12.00 -0.95
C GLU A 31 0.82 -11.38 0.31
N ARG A 32 1.65 -10.94 1.25
CA ARG A 32 1.20 -10.29 2.49
C ARG A 32 0.34 -9.08 2.21
N THR A 33 0.86 -8.15 1.41
CA THR A 33 0.14 -6.91 1.10
C THR A 33 -1.19 -7.20 0.41
N ARG A 34 -1.23 -8.17 -0.51
CA ARG A 34 -2.47 -8.58 -1.18
C ARG A 34 -3.50 -9.19 -0.22
N ASP A 35 -3.05 -9.99 0.75
CA ASP A 35 -3.91 -10.56 1.77
C ASP A 35 -4.47 -9.50 2.73
N GLU A 36 -3.67 -8.50 3.09
CA GLU A 36 -4.13 -7.36 3.88
C GLU A 36 -5.14 -6.51 3.11
N ILE A 37 -4.87 -6.17 1.85
CA ILE A 37 -5.82 -5.44 0.99
C ILE A 37 -7.15 -6.20 0.90
N ARG A 38 -7.11 -7.53 0.72
CA ARG A 38 -8.32 -8.37 0.72
C ARG A 38 -9.05 -8.31 2.05
N THR A 39 -8.34 -8.29 3.16
CA THR A 39 -8.94 -8.25 4.51
C THR A 39 -9.60 -6.89 4.77
N ILE A 40 -8.99 -5.80 4.30
CA ILE A 40 -9.47 -4.43 4.49
C ILE A 40 -10.65 -4.12 3.57
N THR A 41 -10.54 -4.47 2.29
CA THR A 41 -11.49 -4.05 1.24
C THR A 41 -12.47 -5.13 0.81
N GLY A 42 -12.20 -6.40 1.16
CA GLY A 42 -12.91 -7.56 0.61
C GLY A 42 -12.54 -7.90 -0.84
N ALA A 43 -11.68 -7.10 -1.49
CA ALA A 43 -11.31 -7.30 -2.89
C ALA A 43 -10.19 -8.34 -3.05
N VAL A 44 -10.32 -9.23 -4.03
CA VAL A 44 -9.29 -10.21 -4.36
C VAL A 44 -8.28 -9.57 -5.31
N VAL A 45 -7.07 -9.32 -4.81
CA VAL A 45 -5.97 -8.75 -5.61
C VAL A 45 -5.16 -9.87 -6.26
N GLY A 46 -5.10 -9.87 -7.59
CA GLY A 46 -4.33 -10.85 -8.37
C GLY A 46 -2.83 -10.63 -8.29
N MET A 47 -2.03 -11.67 -8.55
CA MET A 47 -0.56 -11.58 -8.62
C MET A 47 -0.03 -10.66 -9.74
N ALA A 48 -0.83 -10.46 -10.79
CA ALA A 48 -0.46 -9.63 -11.93
C ALA A 48 -0.83 -8.14 -11.75
N GLU A 49 -1.57 -7.79 -10.69
CA GLU A 49 -1.95 -6.41 -10.44
C GLU A 49 -0.71 -5.64 -9.95
N THR A 50 -0.47 -4.48 -10.55
CA THR A 50 0.63 -3.59 -10.24
C THR A 50 0.08 -2.26 -9.77
N LEU A 51 0.78 -1.62 -8.84
CA LEU A 51 0.51 -0.24 -8.47
C LEU A 51 0.78 0.67 -9.66
N SER A 52 -0.11 1.66 -9.85
CA SER A 52 0.15 2.74 -10.77
C SER A 52 1.19 3.72 -10.19
N ASP A 53 1.76 4.57 -11.04
CA ASP A 53 2.67 5.64 -10.58
C ASP A 53 1.97 6.58 -9.58
N ASP A 54 0.67 6.86 -9.80
CA ASP A 54 -0.15 7.67 -8.89
C ASP A 54 -0.33 7.00 -7.52
N ASP A 55 -0.52 5.67 -7.50
CA ASP A 55 -0.60 4.92 -6.24
C ASP A 55 0.74 4.94 -5.49
N LEU A 56 1.85 4.78 -6.21
CA LEU A 56 3.19 4.86 -5.61
C LEU A 56 3.50 6.26 -5.08
N GLU A 57 3.09 7.32 -5.78
CA GLU A 57 3.23 8.68 -5.32
C GLU A 57 2.40 8.94 -4.05
N TYR A 58 1.15 8.49 -4.02
CA TYR A 58 0.31 8.57 -2.83
C TYR A 58 0.96 7.86 -1.64
N ALA A 59 1.40 6.61 -1.82
CA ALA A 59 2.09 5.82 -0.79
C ALA A 59 3.32 6.54 -0.21
N ARG A 60 4.15 7.14 -1.08
CA ARG A 60 5.34 7.89 -0.67
C ARG A 60 4.97 9.17 0.09
N SER A 61 3.95 9.90 -0.37
CA SER A 61 3.49 11.12 0.28
C SER A 61 2.97 10.83 1.68
N GLU A 62 2.12 9.83 1.85
CA GLU A 62 1.55 9.47 3.14
C GLU A 62 2.63 9.00 4.13
N ALA A 63 3.53 8.12 3.69
CA ALA A 63 4.63 7.65 4.53
C ALA A 63 5.53 8.81 5.02
N ARG A 64 5.76 9.80 4.17
CA ARG A 64 6.51 11.01 4.55
C ARG A 64 5.76 11.83 5.59
N SER A 65 4.46 12.05 5.37
CA SER A 65 3.63 12.80 6.31
C SER A 65 3.54 12.12 7.68
N GLU A 66 3.49 10.79 7.74
CA GLU A 66 3.50 10.05 9.01
C GLU A 66 4.79 10.30 9.82
N ILE A 67 5.96 10.30 9.15
CA ILE A 67 7.25 10.60 9.78
C ILE A 67 7.30 12.05 10.30
N GLU A 68 6.80 13.01 9.53
CA GLU A 68 6.79 14.43 9.91
C GLU A 68 5.86 14.69 11.12
N GLN A 69 4.83 13.86 11.32
CA GLN A 69 3.90 13.96 12.46
C GLN A 69 4.46 13.31 13.73
N GLU A 70 5.24 12.23 13.61
CA GLU A 70 5.90 11.57 14.76
C GLU A 70 7.00 12.43 15.39
N ASP A 71 7.70 13.27 14.61
CA ASP A 71 8.72 14.20 15.13
C ASP A 71 8.12 15.36 15.94
N SER A 72 6.80 15.58 15.83
CA SER A 72 6.08 16.67 16.48
C SER A 72 5.26 16.25 17.73
N ALA A 73 5.35 14.99 18.17
CA ALA A 73 4.53 14.41 19.24
C ALA A 73 5.26 14.24 20.59
#